data_AF-A0A835GU42-F1
#
_entry.id   AF-A0A835GU42-F1
#
_cell.length_a   1.000
_cell.length_b   1.000
_cell.length_c   1.000
_cell.angle_alpha   90.00
_cell.angle_beta   90.00
_cell.angle_gamma   90.00
#
_symmetry.space_group_name_H-M   'P 1'
#
loop_
_entity.id
_entity.type
_entity.pdbx_description
1 polymer ?
#
loop_
_entity_poly.entity_id
_entity_poly.type
_entity_poly.pdbx_seq_one_letter_code
_entity_poly.pdbx_strand_id
1 'polypeptide(L)'
;MLMDSLYNEYAAELSQLVAAIARQFALLHNALKFKALNLLSTLLSSEYAAPLHDALRLVSNEIWPIYVRVGIAAILQNRVASTEKFQALVLAESSISILGEKWLIDQRKLPGGEDPLPADRCLLLVLESSRVEVAVLLNEIAYLKYEASSESSADIKLEATKSCYSIFINRKDNQTDLKCRWRQRCGFCSMLSSTFIYIQDINLFWLTQVTDCLVKLMDLNNLVVGEAFGTIFLACDTIMNILLKKEEASVRLDGSSIVRLLTAFASCTDFITDPSFIMMASSICTLIFDSTSEEALLSHPDFKPSTLNSLARLIAKSLRTSGQDQMSDDAKTEGDLHQIITAGYTRWADRFPHIKEAARDKNQWLQDLILTVD
;
A
#
# COMPACT_ATOMS: atom_id res chain seq x y z
N MET A 1 -34.22 -3.66 0.80
CA MET A 1 -35.29 -4.57 1.27
C MET A 1 -35.36 -5.87 0.50
N LEU A 2 -35.62 -5.91 -0.81
CA LEU A 2 -35.75 -7.17 -1.57
C LEU A 2 -34.45 -8.00 -1.68
N MET A 3 -33.31 -7.35 -1.93
CA MET A 3 -32.01 -8.06 -1.97
C MET A 3 -31.58 -8.52 -0.58
N ASP A 4 -31.82 -7.71 0.44
CA ASP A 4 -31.54 -8.04 1.84
C ASP A 4 -32.35 -9.26 2.32
N SER A 5 -33.65 -9.34 1.99
CA SER A 5 -34.45 -10.52 2.31
C SER A 5 -33.99 -11.77 1.55
N LEU A 6 -33.59 -11.62 0.27
CA LEU A 6 -33.08 -12.74 -0.53
C LEU A 6 -31.82 -13.35 0.09
N TYR A 7 -30.85 -12.52 0.48
CA TYR A 7 -29.59 -13.00 1.05
C TYR A 7 -29.76 -13.59 2.45
N ASN A 8 -30.67 -13.06 3.27
CA ASN A 8 -30.92 -13.58 4.61
C ASN A 8 -31.74 -14.88 4.59
N GLU A 9 -32.78 -14.96 3.77
CA GLU A 9 -33.72 -16.10 3.78
C GLU A 9 -33.18 -17.30 3.00
N TYR A 10 -32.40 -17.06 1.93
CA TYR A 10 -31.91 -18.11 1.03
C TYR A 10 -30.39 -18.30 1.07
N ALA A 11 -29.73 -17.90 2.16
CA ALA A 11 -28.25 -17.97 2.28
C ALA A 11 -27.70 -19.39 1.99
N ALA A 12 -28.40 -20.42 2.46
CA ALA A 12 -27.99 -21.81 2.29
C ALA A 12 -28.10 -22.27 0.82
N GLU A 13 -29.21 -21.97 0.16
CA GLU A 13 -29.47 -22.28 -1.25
C GLU A 13 -28.52 -21.51 -2.17
N LEU A 14 -28.29 -20.24 -1.85
CA LEU A 14 -27.31 -19.41 -2.54
C LEU A 14 -25.88 -19.96 -2.39
N SER A 15 -25.52 -20.51 -1.22
CA SER A 15 -24.20 -21.13 -1.02
C SER A 15 -24.00 -22.37 -1.91
N GLN A 16 -25.04 -23.19 -2.07
CA GLN A 16 -25.03 -24.35 -2.97
C GLN A 16 -24.95 -23.90 -4.43
N LEU A 17 -25.68 -22.84 -4.79
CA LEU A 17 -25.63 -22.24 -6.12
C LEU A 17 -24.23 -21.72 -6.44
N VAL A 18 -23.58 -21.01 -5.50
CA VAL A 18 -22.19 -20.56 -5.62
C VAL A 18 -21.26 -21.74 -5.87
N ALA A 19 -21.40 -22.84 -5.13
CA ALA A 19 -20.58 -24.04 -5.34
C ALA A 19 -20.76 -24.65 -6.74
N ALA A 20 -22.01 -24.70 -7.24
CA ALA A 20 -22.32 -25.19 -8.57
C ALA A 20 -21.75 -24.27 -9.68
N ILE A 21 -21.91 -22.95 -9.55
CA ILE A 21 -21.37 -21.98 -10.51
C ILE A 21 -19.84 -21.99 -10.48
N ALA A 22 -19.22 -22.09 -9.29
CA ALA A 22 -17.77 -22.20 -9.14
C ALA A 22 -17.21 -23.37 -9.95
N ARG A 23 -17.84 -24.55 -9.86
CA ARG A 23 -17.46 -25.72 -10.65
C ARG A 23 -17.50 -25.43 -12.16
N GLN A 24 -18.58 -24.81 -12.65
CA GLN A 24 -18.68 -24.44 -14.06
C GLN A 24 -17.61 -23.42 -14.45
N PHE A 25 -17.38 -22.41 -13.61
CA PHE A 25 -16.36 -21.40 -13.83
C PHE A 25 -14.96 -22.00 -13.96
N ALA A 26 -14.62 -23.02 -13.17
CA ALA A 26 -13.35 -23.72 -13.28
C ALA A 26 -13.21 -24.50 -14.60
N LEU A 27 -14.26 -25.24 -14.99
CA LEU A 27 -14.21 -26.23 -16.07
C LEU A 27 -14.48 -25.67 -17.47
N LEU A 28 -15.20 -24.56 -17.58
CA LEU A 28 -15.53 -23.96 -18.87
C LEU A 28 -14.34 -23.19 -19.46
N HIS A 29 -14.20 -23.27 -20.79
CA HIS A 29 -13.18 -22.56 -21.60
C HIS A 29 -13.80 -21.74 -22.74
N ASN A 30 -15.08 -21.38 -22.61
CA ASN A 30 -15.83 -20.62 -23.61
C ASN A 30 -16.49 -19.37 -22.98
N ALA A 31 -17.30 -18.64 -23.75
CA ALA A 31 -17.96 -17.41 -23.29
C ALA A 31 -18.82 -17.57 -22.02
N LEU A 32 -19.32 -18.78 -21.73
CA LEU A 32 -20.08 -19.05 -20.51
C LEU A 32 -19.21 -18.96 -19.24
N LYS A 33 -17.89 -19.13 -19.36
CA LYS A 33 -16.94 -18.91 -18.25
C LYS A 33 -17.03 -17.47 -17.73
N PHE A 34 -17.12 -16.49 -18.63
CA PHE A 34 -17.24 -15.08 -18.25
C PHE A 34 -18.59 -14.75 -17.62
N LYS A 35 -19.67 -15.43 -18.06
CA LYS A 35 -20.97 -15.33 -17.39
C LYS A 35 -20.92 -15.89 -15.97
N ALA A 36 -20.26 -17.04 -15.79
CA ALA A 36 -20.07 -17.64 -14.47
C ALA A 36 -19.22 -16.73 -13.56
N LEU A 37 -18.14 -16.15 -14.10
CA LEU A 37 -17.33 -15.15 -13.40
C LEU A 37 -18.17 -13.96 -12.93
N ASN A 38 -18.97 -13.38 -13.83
CA ASN A 38 -19.80 -12.22 -13.51
C ASN A 38 -20.83 -12.54 -12.42
N LEU A 39 -21.50 -13.69 -12.51
CA LEU A 39 -22.47 -14.14 -11.50
C LEU A 39 -21.82 -14.35 -10.13
N LEU A 40 -20.67 -15.04 -10.09
CA LEU A 40 -19.92 -15.24 -8.84
C LEU A 40 -19.48 -13.91 -8.23
N SER A 41 -18.92 -13.02 -9.05
CA SER A 41 -18.46 -11.70 -8.59
C SER A 41 -19.62 -10.91 -8.01
N THR A 42 -20.74 -10.81 -8.75
CA THR A 42 -21.94 -10.08 -8.31
C THR A 42 -22.52 -10.64 -7.02
N LEU A 43 -22.62 -11.96 -6.89
CA LEU A 43 -23.18 -12.60 -5.70
C LEU A 43 -22.32 -12.35 -4.46
N LEU A 44 -21.00 -12.44 -4.60
CA LEU A 44 -20.08 -12.39 -3.47
C LEU A 44 -19.63 -10.98 -3.11
N SER A 45 -19.65 -10.02 -4.04
CA SER A 45 -19.28 -8.62 -3.79
C SER A 45 -20.45 -7.72 -3.40
N SER A 46 -21.67 -8.27 -3.29
CA SER A 46 -22.86 -7.52 -2.89
C SER A 46 -22.74 -6.99 -1.45
N GLU A 47 -23.22 -5.77 -1.21
CA GLU A 47 -23.26 -5.17 0.13
C GLU A 47 -24.09 -5.99 1.13
N TYR A 48 -25.02 -6.81 0.64
CA TYR A 48 -25.88 -7.69 1.44
C TYR A 48 -25.32 -9.11 1.55
N ALA A 49 -24.11 -9.39 1.07
CA ALA A 49 -23.58 -10.74 0.98
C ALA A 49 -23.13 -11.36 2.30
N ALA A 50 -23.15 -10.62 3.42
CA ALA A 50 -22.66 -11.11 4.72
C ALA A 50 -23.29 -12.45 5.17
N PRO A 51 -24.62 -12.66 5.10
CA PRO A 51 -25.22 -13.95 5.46
C PRO A 51 -24.78 -15.10 4.54
N LEU A 52 -24.61 -14.82 3.24
CA LEU A 52 -24.07 -15.78 2.28
C LEU A 52 -22.59 -16.10 2.57
N HIS A 53 -21.79 -15.11 2.94
CA HIS A 53 -20.39 -15.32 3.33
C HIS A 53 -20.30 -16.23 4.55
N ASP A 54 -21.16 -16.03 5.55
CA ASP A 54 -21.22 -16.89 6.74
C ASP A 54 -21.65 -18.32 6.39
N ALA A 55 -22.66 -18.49 5.53
CA ALA A 55 -23.05 -19.80 5.03
C ALA A 55 -21.89 -20.50 4.27
N LEU A 56 -21.17 -19.76 3.41
CA LEU A 56 -20.02 -20.29 2.67
C LEU A 56 -18.83 -20.63 3.59
N ARG A 57 -18.63 -19.90 4.69
CA ARG A 57 -17.61 -20.22 5.71
C ARG A 57 -17.91 -21.55 6.40
N LEU A 58 -19.19 -21.83 6.71
CA LEU A 58 -19.60 -23.10 7.29
C LEU A 58 -19.40 -24.28 6.32
N VAL A 59 -19.46 -24.01 5.02
CA VAL A 59 -19.31 -24.99 3.93
C VAL A 59 -17.88 -24.95 3.32
N SER A 60 -16.93 -24.25 3.96
CA SER A 60 -15.57 -24.01 3.43
C SER A 60 -14.68 -25.25 3.28
N ASN A 61 -15.10 -26.39 3.83
CA ASN A 61 -14.47 -27.70 3.62
C ASN A 61 -14.83 -28.34 2.27
N GLU A 62 -15.78 -27.78 1.52
CA GLU A 62 -16.14 -28.26 0.18
C GLU A 62 -15.12 -27.83 -0.90
N ILE A 63 -15.28 -28.37 -2.11
CA ILE A 63 -14.34 -28.22 -3.23
C ILE A 63 -14.48 -26.85 -3.93
N TRP A 64 -15.56 -26.11 -3.68
CA TRP A 64 -15.84 -24.82 -4.34
C TRP A 64 -14.69 -23.79 -4.26
N PRO A 65 -13.93 -23.64 -3.14
CA PRO A 65 -12.81 -22.71 -3.07
C PRO A 65 -11.71 -23.06 -4.08
N ILE A 66 -11.53 -24.35 -4.36
CA ILE A 66 -10.54 -24.83 -5.33
C ILE A 66 -11.02 -24.48 -6.74
N TYR A 67 -12.30 -24.67 -7.04
CA TYR A 67 -12.88 -24.31 -8.33
C TYR A 67 -12.77 -22.81 -8.63
N VAL A 68 -13.12 -21.94 -7.66
CA VAL A 68 -12.99 -20.49 -7.84
C VAL A 68 -11.53 -20.10 -8.12
N ARG A 69 -10.59 -20.69 -7.38
CA ARG A 69 -9.15 -20.43 -7.54
C ARG A 69 -8.62 -20.84 -8.92
N VAL A 70 -9.01 -22.02 -9.38
CA VAL A 70 -8.64 -22.53 -10.72
C VAL A 70 -9.25 -21.65 -11.82
N GLY A 71 -10.51 -21.24 -11.66
CA GLY A 71 -11.18 -20.34 -12.59
C GLY A 71 -10.49 -18.97 -12.67
N ILE A 72 -10.17 -18.34 -11.53
CA ILE A 72 -9.45 -17.07 -11.47
C ILE A 72 -8.08 -17.20 -12.13
N ALA A 73 -7.29 -18.20 -11.74
CA ALA A 73 -5.96 -18.42 -12.32
C ALA A 73 -6.03 -18.58 -13.85
N ALA A 74 -7.05 -19.30 -14.36
CA ALA A 74 -7.25 -19.44 -15.79
C ALA A 74 -7.62 -18.12 -16.49
N ILE A 75 -8.35 -17.21 -15.85
CA ILE A 75 -8.64 -15.88 -16.43
C ILE A 75 -7.36 -15.02 -16.44
N LEU A 76 -6.68 -14.92 -15.30
CA LEU A 76 -5.53 -14.03 -15.11
C LEU A 76 -4.31 -14.46 -15.93
N GLN A 77 -4.12 -15.76 -16.12
CA GLN A 77 -3.01 -16.28 -16.92
C GLN A 77 -3.21 -16.06 -18.43
N ASN A 78 -4.45 -16.03 -18.91
CA ASN A 78 -4.75 -15.97 -20.34
C ASN A 78 -4.85 -14.53 -20.84
N ARG A 79 -4.75 -14.37 -22.17
CA ARG A 79 -4.98 -13.09 -22.85
C ARG A 79 -6.48 -12.82 -22.93
N VAL A 80 -7.04 -12.38 -21.81
CA VAL A 80 -8.43 -11.91 -21.67
C VAL A 80 -8.44 -10.38 -21.58
N ALA A 81 -9.55 -9.75 -21.96
CA ALA A 81 -9.72 -8.30 -21.83
C ALA A 81 -9.66 -7.84 -20.35
N SER A 82 -9.32 -6.56 -20.18
CA SER A 82 -9.09 -5.94 -18.86
C SER A 82 -10.32 -6.03 -17.96
N THR A 83 -11.54 -5.88 -18.52
CA THR A 83 -12.79 -5.97 -17.76
C THR A 83 -12.97 -7.32 -17.06
N GLU A 84 -12.73 -8.43 -17.75
CA GLU A 84 -12.83 -9.76 -17.17
C GLU A 84 -11.69 -10.05 -16.19
N LYS A 85 -10.48 -9.55 -16.45
CA LYS A 85 -9.37 -9.64 -15.49
C LYS A 85 -9.71 -8.90 -14.20
N PHE A 86 -10.24 -7.69 -14.32
CA PHE A 86 -10.71 -6.90 -13.19
C PHE A 86 -11.81 -7.63 -12.41
N GLN A 87 -12.81 -8.20 -13.09
CA GLN A 87 -13.84 -9.01 -12.42
C GLN A 87 -13.25 -10.23 -11.70
N ALA A 88 -12.24 -10.88 -12.26
CA ALA A 88 -11.54 -11.97 -11.58
C ALA A 88 -10.79 -11.52 -10.33
N LEU A 89 -10.25 -10.29 -10.32
CA LEU A 89 -9.64 -9.69 -9.13
C LEU A 89 -10.66 -9.34 -8.05
N VAL A 90 -11.83 -8.79 -8.42
CA VAL A 90 -12.94 -8.56 -7.50
C VAL A 90 -13.41 -9.88 -6.87
N LEU A 91 -13.56 -10.93 -7.68
CA LEU A 91 -13.90 -12.25 -7.17
C LEU A 91 -12.82 -12.81 -6.23
N ALA A 92 -11.53 -12.56 -6.53
CA ALA A 92 -10.43 -12.94 -5.65
C ALA A 92 -10.51 -12.21 -4.30
N GLU A 93 -10.77 -10.91 -4.29
CA GLU A 93 -10.97 -10.10 -3.09
C GLU A 93 -12.08 -10.69 -2.19
N SER A 94 -13.25 -10.93 -2.78
CA SER A 94 -14.39 -11.48 -2.05
C SER A 94 -14.09 -12.88 -1.53
N SER A 95 -13.39 -13.70 -2.31
CA SER A 95 -12.95 -15.04 -1.90
C SER A 95 -11.98 -14.99 -0.71
N ILE A 96 -11.03 -14.05 -0.71
CA ILE A 96 -10.12 -13.81 0.41
C ILE A 96 -10.91 -13.33 1.64
N SER A 97 -11.97 -12.52 1.46
CA SER A 97 -12.90 -12.10 2.52
C SER A 97 -13.61 -13.24 3.22
N ILE A 98 -13.96 -14.27 2.47
CA ILE A 98 -14.68 -15.42 2.99
C ILE A 98 -13.70 -16.43 3.61
N LEU A 99 -12.61 -16.74 2.90
CA LEU A 99 -11.74 -17.90 3.17
C LEU A 99 -10.41 -17.57 3.85
N GLY A 100 -10.06 -16.28 3.92
CA GLY A 100 -8.76 -15.81 4.40
C GLY A 100 -7.64 -15.91 3.34
N GLU A 101 -6.52 -15.25 3.62
CA GLU A 101 -5.40 -15.11 2.68
C GLU A 101 -4.72 -16.44 2.30
N LYS A 102 -4.73 -17.40 3.23
CA LYS A 102 -4.10 -18.73 3.05
C LYS A 102 -4.68 -19.49 1.85
N TRP A 103 -5.91 -19.17 1.46
CA TRP A 103 -6.56 -19.76 0.29
C TRP A 103 -5.77 -19.52 -1.01
N LEU A 104 -5.09 -18.37 -1.15
CA LEU A 104 -4.31 -18.05 -2.35
C LEU A 104 -3.10 -18.98 -2.55
N ILE A 105 -2.60 -19.59 -1.46
CA ILE A 105 -1.41 -20.46 -1.45
C ILE A 105 -1.76 -21.92 -1.13
N ASP A 106 -3.06 -22.24 -1.12
CA ASP A 106 -3.52 -23.57 -0.79
C ASP A 106 -3.06 -24.59 -1.87
N GLN A 107 -2.73 -25.82 -1.48
CA GLN A 107 -2.27 -26.88 -2.40
C GLN A 107 -3.34 -27.93 -2.71
N ARG A 108 -4.56 -27.75 -2.18
CA ARG A 108 -5.66 -28.71 -2.40
C ARG A 108 -5.96 -28.89 -3.90
N LYS A 109 -5.90 -30.16 -4.34
CA LYS A 109 -6.11 -30.57 -5.75
C LYS A 109 -7.59 -30.65 -6.10
N LEU A 110 -7.91 -30.39 -7.36
CA LEU A 110 -9.21 -30.79 -7.92
C LEU A 110 -9.26 -32.32 -8.04
N PRO A 111 -10.42 -32.96 -7.74
CA PRO A 111 -10.58 -34.38 -8.00
C PRO A 111 -10.44 -34.66 -9.50
N GLY A 112 -9.40 -35.40 -9.90
CA GLY A 112 -9.17 -35.83 -11.28
C GLY A 112 -8.34 -34.89 -12.17
N GLY A 113 -7.66 -33.87 -11.62
CA GLY A 113 -6.73 -33.01 -12.38
C GLY A 113 -5.27 -33.47 -12.30
N GLU A 114 -4.54 -33.43 -13.42
CA GLU A 114 -3.07 -33.57 -13.44
C GLU A 114 -2.37 -32.32 -12.88
N ASP A 115 -1.23 -32.57 -12.26
CA ASP A 115 -0.29 -31.72 -11.50
C ASP A 115 -0.83 -30.44 -10.83
N PRO A 116 -0.64 -30.29 -9.51
CA PRO A 116 -1.07 -29.09 -8.81
C PRO A 116 -0.39 -27.86 -9.42
N LEU A 117 -1.17 -26.82 -9.69
CA LEU A 117 -0.60 -25.48 -9.86
C LEU A 117 0.36 -25.25 -8.68
N PRO A 118 1.59 -24.75 -8.91
CA PRO A 118 2.47 -24.37 -7.83
C PRO A 118 1.70 -23.55 -6.80
N ALA A 119 1.91 -23.83 -5.52
CA ALA A 119 1.08 -23.28 -4.43
C ALA A 119 0.92 -21.76 -4.54
N ASP A 120 1.98 -21.07 -4.93
CA ASP A 120 2.05 -19.62 -5.09
C ASP A 120 1.58 -19.09 -6.45
N ARG A 121 1.20 -19.94 -7.41
CA ARG A 121 0.89 -19.48 -8.78
C ARG A 121 -0.37 -18.63 -8.86
N CYS A 122 -1.46 -19.04 -8.19
CA CYS A 122 -2.69 -18.24 -8.18
C CYS A 122 -2.43 -16.88 -7.55
N LEU A 123 -1.68 -16.90 -6.44
CA LEU A 123 -1.18 -15.71 -5.81
C LEU A 123 -0.44 -14.80 -6.82
N LEU A 124 0.62 -15.29 -7.45
CA LEU A 124 1.44 -14.47 -8.35
C LEU A 124 0.62 -13.86 -9.49
N LEU A 125 -0.34 -14.63 -10.03
CA LEU A 125 -1.25 -14.13 -11.05
C LEU A 125 -2.15 -13.01 -10.55
N VAL A 126 -2.71 -13.13 -9.34
CA VAL A 126 -3.50 -12.06 -8.70
C VAL A 126 -2.65 -10.81 -8.51
N LEU A 127 -1.43 -10.94 -7.99
CA LEU A 127 -0.55 -9.78 -7.76
C LEU A 127 -0.15 -9.08 -9.06
N GLU A 128 0.34 -9.82 -10.05
CA GLU A 128 0.77 -9.23 -11.31
C GLU A 128 -0.39 -8.61 -12.09
N SER A 129 -1.56 -9.27 -12.09
CA SER A 129 -2.74 -8.73 -12.76
C SER A 129 -3.26 -7.50 -12.03
N SER A 130 -3.37 -7.54 -10.70
CA SER A 130 -3.78 -6.37 -9.92
C SER A 130 -2.83 -5.19 -10.11
N ARG A 131 -1.52 -5.42 -10.21
CA ARG A 131 -0.55 -4.37 -10.54
C ARG A 131 -0.91 -3.73 -11.88
N VAL A 132 -1.04 -4.51 -12.95
CA VAL A 132 -1.36 -3.96 -14.28
C VAL A 132 -2.71 -3.24 -14.31
N GLU A 133 -3.77 -3.87 -13.79
CA GLU A 133 -5.12 -3.31 -13.88
C GLU A 133 -5.29 -2.05 -13.01
N VAL A 134 -4.68 -2.00 -11.82
CA VAL A 134 -4.69 -0.78 -10.99
C VAL A 134 -3.96 0.37 -11.69
N ALA A 135 -2.84 0.12 -12.37
CA ALA A 135 -2.16 1.16 -13.15
C ALA A 135 -3.04 1.69 -14.30
N VAL A 136 -3.72 0.80 -15.01
CA VAL A 136 -4.65 1.19 -16.09
C VAL A 136 -5.78 2.04 -15.55
N LEU A 137 -6.43 1.61 -14.46
CA LEU A 137 -7.52 2.36 -13.84
C LEU A 137 -7.06 3.74 -13.36
N LEU A 138 -5.91 3.83 -12.71
CA LEU A 138 -5.35 5.10 -12.25
C LEU A 138 -5.07 6.05 -13.43
N ASN A 139 -4.51 5.54 -14.53
CA ASN A 139 -4.31 6.33 -15.75
C ASN A 139 -5.63 6.81 -16.35
N GLU A 140 -6.65 5.96 -16.38
CA GLU A 140 -7.97 6.34 -16.88
C GLU A 140 -8.63 7.39 -15.98
N ILE A 141 -8.50 7.29 -14.66
CA ILE A 141 -9.03 8.32 -13.76
C ILE A 141 -8.26 9.64 -13.94
N ALA A 142 -6.95 9.58 -14.15
CA ALA A 142 -6.13 10.78 -14.41
C ALA A 142 -6.60 11.48 -15.68
N TYR A 143 -6.85 10.70 -16.74
CA TYR A 143 -7.38 11.20 -18.00
C TYR A 143 -8.77 11.82 -17.83
N LEU A 144 -9.70 11.13 -17.18
CA LEU A 144 -11.07 11.63 -16.96
C LEU A 144 -11.09 12.93 -16.15
N LYS A 145 -10.26 13.03 -15.10
CA LYS A 145 -10.14 14.24 -14.29
C LYS A 145 -9.44 15.38 -15.03
N TYR A 146 -8.46 15.09 -15.87
CA TYR A 146 -7.80 16.10 -16.71
C TYR A 146 -8.75 16.67 -17.77
N GLU A 147 -9.55 15.82 -18.41
CA GLU A 147 -10.50 16.26 -19.45
C GLU A 147 -11.81 16.84 -18.89
N ALA A 148 -11.95 16.98 -17.57
CA ALA A 148 -13.18 17.39 -16.89
C ALA A 148 -14.42 16.60 -17.36
N SER A 149 -14.21 15.33 -17.75
CA SER A 149 -15.26 14.49 -18.33
C SER A 149 -15.88 13.61 -17.24
N SER A 150 -17.15 13.89 -16.93
CA SER A 150 -18.04 13.11 -16.06
C SER A 150 -17.41 12.59 -14.76
N GLU A 151 -17.43 13.42 -13.70
CA GLU A 151 -16.98 13.06 -12.34
C GLU A 151 -17.56 11.70 -11.86
N SER A 152 -18.81 11.39 -12.21
CA SER A 152 -19.43 10.10 -11.86
C SER A 152 -18.70 8.86 -12.41
N SER A 153 -18.04 8.97 -13.56
CA SER A 153 -17.27 7.86 -14.13
C SER A 153 -15.92 7.69 -13.44
N ALA A 154 -15.34 8.78 -12.95
CA ALA A 154 -14.11 8.75 -12.18
C ALA A 154 -14.34 8.10 -10.80
N ASP A 155 -15.48 8.38 -10.16
CA ASP A 155 -15.83 7.84 -8.85
C ASP A 155 -16.07 6.32 -8.87
N ILE A 156 -16.78 5.81 -9.88
CA ILE A 156 -16.98 4.35 -10.05
C ILE A 156 -15.64 3.63 -10.23
N LYS A 157 -14.75 4.20 -11.04
CA LYS A 157 -13.40 3.65 -11.26
C LYS A 157 -12.52 3.77 -10.01
N LEU A 158 -12.71 4.82 -9.22
CA LEU A 158 -12.03 4.98 -7.93
C LEU A 158 -12.45 3.89 -6.94
N GLU A 159 -13.73 3.60 -6.79
CA GLU A 159 -14.21 2.49 -5.94
C GLU A 159 -13.69 1.13 -6.42
N ALA A 160 -13.71 0.91 -7.74
CA ALA A 160 -13.09 -0.26 -8.36
C ALA A 160 -11.59 -0.39 -8.03
N THR A 161 -10.86 0.73 -8.07
CA THR A 161 -9.43 0.78 -7.73
C THR A 161 -9.21 0.50 -6.24
N LYS A 162 -10.04 1.06 -5.34
CA LYS A 162 -9.99 0.79 -3.90
C LYS A 162 -10.25 -0.69 -3.57
N SER A 163 -11.18 -1.34 -4.29
CA SER A 163 -11.45 -2.77 -4.13
C SER A 163 -10.25 -3.64 -4.53
N CYS A 164 -9.61 -3.38 -5.67
CA CYS A 164 -8.36 -4.07 -6.02
C CYS A 164 -7.23 -3.78 -5.02
N TYR A 165 -7.23 -2.58 -4.44
CA TYR A 165 -6.26 -2.16 -3.44
C TYR A 165 -6.43 -2.83 -2.08
N SER A 166 -7.67 -3.16 -1.68
CA SER A 166 -7.96 -3.79 -0.39
C SER A 166 -7.27 -5.16 -0.28
N ILE A 167 -7.08 -5.85 -1.41
CA ILE A 167 -6.30 -7.09 -1.53
C ILE A 167 -4.87 -6.90 -1.00
N PHE A 168 -4.28 -5.71 -1.14
CA PHE A 168 -2.88 -5.45 -0.80
C PHE A 168 -2.65 -4.91 0.62
N ILE A 169 -3.58 -4.15 1.21
CA ILE A 169 -3.25 -3.29 2.39
C ILE A 169 -4.02 -3.65 3.67
N ASN A 170 -5.28 -4.10 3.57
CA ASN A 170 -6.23 -3.99 4.69
C ASN A 170 -6.36 -5.20 5.60
N ARG A 171 -5.45 -6.17 5.56
CA ARG A 171 -5.61 -7.39 6.37
C ARG A 171 -4.55 -7.56 7.44
N LYS A 172 -5.03 -7.39 8.68
CA LYS A 172 -4.34 -7.71 9.93
C LYS A 172 -4.26 -9.23 10.01
N ASP A 173 -3.09 -9.81 9.72
CA ASP A 173 -2.76 -11.11 10.29
C ASP A 173 -1.27 -11.25 10.65
N ASN A 174 -1.06 -12.04 11.70
CA ASN A 174 0.14 -12.15 12.54
C ASN A 174 1.23 -13.10 12.01
N GLN A 175 1.26 -13.42 10.71
CA GLN A 175 2.25 -14.36 10.16
C GLN A 175 3.33 -13.66 9.32
N THR A 176 4.56 -13.76 9.80
CA THR A 176 5.79 -13.10 9.31
C THR A 176 6.32 -13.66 7.99
N ASP A 177 6.13 -14.95 7.71
CA ASP A 177 6.80 -15.62 6.58
C ASP A 177 6.14 -15.39 5.22
N LEU A 178 4.82 -15.16 5.23
CA LEU A 178 4.07 -14.79 4.04
C LEU A 178 4.49 -13.39 3.61
N LYS A 179 4.36 -12.38 4.49
CA LYS A 179 4.60 -10.95 4.20
C LYS A 179 5.91 -10.67 3.44
N CYS A 180 7.01 -11.35 3.75
CA CYS A 180 8.29 -11.15 3.08
C CYS A 180 8.24 -11.49 1.57
N ARG A 181 7.57 -12.59 1.19
CA ARG A 181 7.42 -13.00 -0.23
C ARG A 181 6.49 -12.08 -1.04
N TRP A 182 5.44 -11.53 -0.42
CA TRP A 182 4.51 -10.59 -1.09
C TRP A 182 5.13 -9.22 -1.34
N ARG A 183 6.00 -8.76 -0.43
CA ARG A 183 6.59 -7.41 -0.46
C ARG A 183 7.69 -7.25 -1.52
N GLN A 184 8.46 -8.31 -1.78
CA GLN A 184 9.54 -8.30 -2.77
C GLN A 184 9.07 -8.31 -4.22
N ARG A 185 7.98 -9.03 -4.53
CA ARG A 185 7.57 -9.26 -5.93
C ARG A 185 6.67 -8.18 -6.51
N CYS A 186 5.99 -7.38 -5.69
CA CYS A 186 4.85 -6.63 -6.20
C CYS A 186 5.16 -5.37 -7.01
N GLY A 187 6.38 -4.82 -6.99
CA GLY A 187 6.73 -3.59 -7.75
C GLY A 187 5.70 -2.47 -7.60
N PHE A 188 4.97 -2.47 -6.49
CA PHE A 188 3.68 -1.81 -6.42
C PHE A 188 3.87 -0.37 -5.95
N CYS A 189 4.82 -0.14 -5.04
CA CYS A 189 5.22 1.22 -4.70
C CYS A 189 5.85 1.96 -5.90
N SER A 190 6.56 1.27 -6.83
CA SER A 190 7.13 1.92 -8.04
C SER A 190 6.05 2.30 -9.04
N MET A 191 4.96 1.55 -9.03
CA MET A 191 3.79 1.84 -9.83
C MET A 191 3.00 3.03 -9.27
N LEU A 192 2.86 3.13 -7.94
CA LEU A 192 2.27 4.31 -7.31
C LEU A 192 3.14 5.55 -7.54
N SER A 193 4.47 5.48 -7.41
CA SER A 193 5.32 6.67 -7.66
C SER A 193 5.23 7.20 -9.10
N SER A 194 5.08 6.31 -10.10
CA SER A 194 5.06 6.71 -11.52
C SER A 194 3.70 7.24 -12.01
N THR A 195 2.59 6.85 -11.36
CA THR A 195 1.22 7.12 -11.88
C THR A 195 0.51 8.26 -11.12
N PHE A 196 0.97 8.64 -9.92
CA PHE A 196 0.23 9.49 -8.97
C PHE A 196 0.27 11.01 -9.23
N ILE A 197 0.70 11.46 -10.41
CA ILE A 197 1.06 12.87 -10.59
C ILE A 197 -0.14 13.82 -10.75
N TYR A 198 -1.39 13.36 -10.93
CA TYR A 198 -2.48 14.26 -11.36
C TYR A 198 -3.83 14.20 -10.61
N ILE A 199 -3.97 13.49 -9.48
CA ILE A 199 -5.31 13.31 -8.88
C ILE A 199 -5.38 13.56 -7.36
N GLN A 200 -5.95 14.71 -6.99
CA GLN A 200 -6.04 15.24 -5.63
C GLN A 200 -6.71 14.33 -4.59
N ASP A 201 -7.92 13.82 -4.86
CA ASP A 201 -8.69 12.97 -3.90
C ASP A 201 -8.14 11.55 -3.75
N ILE A 202 -7.40 11.08 -4.77
CA ILE A 202 -6.71 9.79 -4.77
C ILE A 202 -5.43 9.94 -3.95
N ASN A 203 -4.76 11.08 -4.00
CA ASN A 203 -3.53 11.26 -3.26
C ASN A 203 -3.72 11.11 -1.75
N LEU A 204 -4.85 11.53 -1.14
CA LEU A 204 -5.05 11.43 0.31
C LEU A 204 -5.28 9.99 0.81
N PHE A 205 -6.25 9.27 0.23
CA PHE A 205 -6.55 7.88 0.62
C PHE A 205 -5.32 6.98 0.44
N TRP A 206 -4.63 7.14 -0.68
CA TRP A 206 -3.49 6.30 -1.00
C TRP A 206 -2.25 6.70 -0.19
N LEU A 207 -2.07 7.98 0.14
CA LEU A 207 -1.01 8.41 1.04
C LEU A 207 -1.15 7.78 2.42
N THR A 208 -2.35 7.80 3.04
CA THR A 208 -2.61 7.12 4.31
C THR A 208 -2.25 5.63 4.23
N GLN A 209 -2.58 4.99 3.11
CA GLN A 209 -2.37 3.56 2.95
C GLN A 209 -0.91 3.18 2.65
N VAL A 210 -0.18 4.01 1.89
CA VAL A 210 1.27 3.88 1.70
C VAL A 210 2.00 4.15 3.02
N THR A 211 1.57 5.14 3.80
CA THR A 211 2.06 5.39 5.16
C THR A 211 1.84 4.17 6.05
N ASP A 212 0.65 3.58 6.05
CA ASP A 212 0.34 2.37 6.78
C ASP A 212 1.21 1.18 6.37
N CYS A 213 1.45 1.03 5.07
CA CYS A 213 2.34 0.01 4.51
C CYS A 213 3.78 0.22 4.99
N LEU A 214 4.28 1.45 4.91
CA LEU A 214 5.64 1.82 5.31
C LEU A 214 5.86 1.60 6.81
N VAL A 215 4.91 2.02 7.67
CA VAL A 215 4.97 1.76 9.11
C VAL A 215 5.06 0.26 9.39
N LYS A 216 4.19 -0.55 8.74
CA LYS A 216 4.24 -2.02 8.84
C LYS A 216 5.53 -2.62 8.26
N LEU A 217 6.19 -1.98 7.30
CA LEU A 217 7.50 -2.40 6.76
C LEU A 217 8.60 -2.14 7.77
N MET A 218 8.63 -0.95 8.34
CA MET A 218 9.60 -0.54 9.35
C MET A 218 9.51 -1.38 10.63
N ASP A 219 8.29 -1.65 11.12
CA ASP A 219 8.08 -2.49 12.32
C ASP A 219 8.61 -3.91 12.15
N LEU A 220 8.48 -4.48 10.94
CA LEU A 220 8.89 -5.86 10.63
C LEU A 220 10.39 -5.98 10.33
N ASN A 221 11.03 -4.93 9.83
CA ASN A 221 12.47 -4.93 9.52
C ASN A 221 13.37 -4.76 10.74
N ASN A 222 12.78 -4.52 11.93
CA ASN A 222 13.44 -4.83 13.21
C ASN A 222 13.93 -6.29 13.31
N LEU A 223 13.42 -7.20 12.47
CA LEU A 223 13.61 -8.65 12.59
C LEU A 223 14.32 -9.33 11.40
N VAL A 224 14.43 -8.71 10.20
CA VAL A 224 14.96 -9.39 9.00
C VAL A 224 15.84 -8.46 8.16
N VAL A 225 17.09 -8.88 7.94
CA VAL A 225 18.12 -8.16 7.16
C VAL A 225 18.08 -8.61 5.69
N GLY A 226 18.19 -7.66 4.76
CA GLY A 226 18.75 -7.89 3.42
C GLY A 226 17.89 -7.46 2.23
N GLU A 227 16.62 -7.88 2.17
CA GLU A 227 15.84 -7.78 0.91
C GLU A 227 14.59 -6.88 0.98
N ALA A 228 14.20 -6.40 2.16
CA ALA A 228 13.02 -5.54 2.34
C ALA A 228 13.31 -4.03 2.10
N PHE A 229 14.57 -3.66 1.94
CA PHE A 229 14.98 -2.27 1.76
C PHE A 229 14.41 -1.66 0.48
N GLY A 230 14.47 -2.37 -0.67
CA GLY A 230 13.95 -1.83 -1.93
C GLY A 230 12.50 -1.36 -1.86
N THR A 231 11.62 -2.10 -1.16
CA THR A 231 10.22 -1.71 -0.97
C THR A 231 10.07 -0.53 -0.01
N ILE A 232 10.86 -0.46 1.07
CA ILE A 232 10.91 0.70 1.96
C ILE A 232 11.32 1.93 1.16
N PHE A 233 12.38 1.81 0.36
CA PHE A 233 12.92 2.95 -0.38
C PHE A 233 11.87 3.57 -1.29
N LEU A 234 11.13 2.69 -1.95
CA LEU A 234 10.10 3.05 -2.90
C LEU A 234 8.84 3.65 -2.25
N ALA A 235 8.46 3.15 -1.08
CA ALA A 235 7.39 3.73 -0.28
C ALA A 235 7.79 5.12 0.25
N CYS A 236 9.04 5.29 0.69
CA CYS A 236 9.59 6.58 1.08
C CYS A 236 9.59 7.56 -0.09
N ASP A 237 10.09 7.16 -1.27
CA ASP A 237 10.08 7.97 -2.49
C ASP A 237 8.66 8.42 -2.87
N THR A 238 7.69 7.49 -2.82
CA THR A 238 6.28 7.82 -3.09
C THR A 238 5.73 8.87 -2.13
N ILE A 239 5.94 8.69 -0.81
CA ILE A 239 5.50 9.64 0.20
C ILE A 239 6.17 10.99 0.00
N MET A 240 7.49 11.01 -0.23
CA MET A 240 8.25 12.23 -0.44
C MET A 240 7.77 13.01 -1.66
N ASN A 241 7.57 12.33 -2.79
CA ASN A 241 7.06 12.94 -4.02
C ASN A 241 5.66 13.56 -3.84
N ILE A 242 4.79 12.91 -3.05
CA ILE A 242 3.47 13.46 -2.70
C ILE A 242 3.62 14.70 -1.79
N LEU A 243 4.47 14.63 -0.77
CA LEU A 243 4.70 15.73 0.17
C LEU A 243 5.37 16.95 -0.48
N LEU A 244 6.23 16.75 -1.48
CA LEU A 244 6.85 17.83 -2.25
C LEU A 244 5.83 18.59 -3.11
N LYS A 245 4.79 17.91 -3.60
CA LYS A 245 3.72 18.50 -4.42
C LYS A 245 2.54 19.04 -3.60
N LYS A 246 2.70 19.21 -2.27
CA LYS A 246 1.63 19.59 -1.34
C LYS A 246 0.96 20.94 -1.65
N GLU A 247 1.66 21.87 -2.29
CA GLU A 247 1.13 23.19 -2.65
C GLU A 247 0.20 23.14 -3.87
N GLU A 248 0.43 22.21 -4.80
CA GLU A 248 -0.40 22.01 -5.99
C GLU A 248 -1.64 21.13 -5.70
N ALA A 249 -1.55 20.25 -4.69
CA ALA A 249 -2.54 19.20 -4.47
C ALA A 249 -3.40 19.37 -3.19
N SER A 250 -3.21 20.38 -2.33
CA SER A 250 -3.91 20.48 -1.03
C SER A 250 -3.93 19.17 -0.19
N VAL A 251 -3.03 18.23 -0.46
CA VAL A 251 -2.96 16.92 0.18
C VAL A 251 -2.22 17.09 1.50
N ARG A 252 -2.86 16.73 2.61
CA ARG A 252 -2.25 16.76 3.94
C ARG A 252 -2.47 15.43 4.62
N LEU A 253 -1.40 14.80 5.11
CA LEU A 253 -1.51 13.70 6.05
C LEU A 253 -2.35 14.14 7.26
N ASP A 254 -3.27 13.29 7.71
CA ASP A 254 -3.94 13.52 8.97
C ASP A 254 -2.95 13.40 10.15
N GLY A 255 -3.30 13.99 11.30
CA GLY A 255 -2.42 14.02 12.47
C GLY A 255 -2.01 12.63 12.98
N SER A 256 -2.88 11.63 12.86
CA SER A 256 -2.59 10.26 13.30
C SER A 256 -1.58 9.59 12.36
N SER A 257 -1.76 9.75 11.04
CA SER A 257 -0.83 9.25 10.03
C SER A 257 0.56 9.89 10.18
N ILE A 258 0.63 11.19 10.46
CA ILE A 258 1.89 11.89 10.78
C ILE A 258 2.57 11.26 11.99
N VAL A 259 1.84 11.11 13.11
CA VAL A 259 2.40 10.57 14.35
C VAL A 259 2.89 9.14 14.18
N ARG A 260 2.13 8.29 13.47
CA ARG A 260 2.54 6.90 13.18
C ARG A 260 3.80 6.84 12.32
N LEU A 261 3.87 7.65 11.27
CA LEU A 261 5.02 7.69 10.37
C LEU A 261 6.29 8.18 11.07
N LEU A 262 6.19 9.29 11.81
CA LEU A 262 7.29 9.84 12.60
C LEU A 262 7.75 8.84 13.68
N THR A 263 6.81 8.16 14.33
CA THR A 263 7.15 7.13 15.33
C THR A 263 7.91 5.96 14.70
N ALA A 264 7.50 5.50 13.52
CA ALA A 264 8.19 4.42 12.83
C ALA A 264 9.62 4.82 12.41
N PHE A 265 9.83 6.03 11.86
CA PHE A 265 11.18 6.52 11.56
C PHE A 265 12.04 6.69 12.82
N ALA A 266 11.45 7.18 13.91
CA ALA A 266 12.13 7.32 15.19
C ALA A 266 12.60 5.97 15.73
N SER A 267 11.76 4.93 15.65
CA SER A 267 12.16 3.56 16.01
C SER A 267 13.32 3.10 15.14
N CYS A 268 13.26 3.33 13.82
CA CYS A 268 14.32 2.99 12.86
C CYS A 268 15.67 3.65 13.05
N THR A 269 15.71 4.78 13.76
CA THR A 269 16.91 5.60 13.86
C THR A 269 18.07 4.88 14.53
N ASP A 270 17.79 3.94 15.43
CA ASP A 270 18.82 3.28 16.25
C ASP A 270 19.42 2.04 15.59
N PHE A 271 18.71 1.42 14.65
CA PHE A 271 19.13 0.17 14.02
C PHE A 271 19.51 0.30 12.54
N ILE A 272 18.99 1.31 11.82
CA ILE A 272 19.36 1.54 10.42
C ILE A 272 20.51 2.56 10.35
N THR A 273 21.64 2.13 9.80
CA THR A 273 22.83 2.96 9.56
C THR A 273 23.05 3.27 8.10
N ASP A 274 22.18 2.79 7.21
CA ASP A 274 22.27 3.01 5.77
C ASP A 274 22.11 4.52 5.44
N PRO A 275 23.12 5.15 4.79
CA PRO A 275 23.11 6.56 4.45
C PRO A 275 21.87 7.01 3.67
N SER A 276 21.50 6.24 2.64
CA SER A 276 20.41 6.61 1.74
C SER A 276 19.05 6.53 2.46
N PHE A 277 18.86 5.55 3.34
CA PHE A 277 17.65 5.51 4.19
C PHE A 277 17.60 6.70 5.16
N ILE A 278 18.74 7.03 5.81
CA ILE A 278 18.84 8.18 6.71
C ILE A 278 18.46 9.47 5.98
N MET A 279 18.97 9.68 4.76
CA MET A 279 18.67 10.85 3.94
C MET A 279 17.19 10.93 3.57
N MET A 280 16.59 9.84 3.11
CA MET A 280 15.17 9.87 2.75
C MET A 280 14.23 10.03 3.95
N ALA A 281 14.48 9.30 5.03
CA ALA A 281 13.67 9.43 6.25
C ALA A 281 13.75 10.85 6.81
N SER A 282 14.94 11.46 6.79
CA SER A 282 15.15 12.85 7.21
C SER A 282 14.48 13.85 6.28
N SER A 283 14.47 13.60 4.97
CA SER A 283 13.77 14.43 3.98
C SER A 283 12.26 14.42 4.21
N ILE A 284 11.67 13.24 4.44
CA ILE A 284 10.24 13.11 4.74
C ILE A 284 9.91 13.79 6.08
N CYS A 285 10.72 13.58 7.13
CA CYS A 285 10.54 14.26 8.42
C CYS A 285 10.58 15.78 8.26
N THR A 286 11.53 16.29 7.47
CA THR A 286 11.66 17.71 7.16
C THR A 286 10.40 18.27 6.50
N LEU A 287 9.87 17.59 5.49
CA LEU A 287 8.64 18.01 4.79
C LEU A 287 7.40 18.01 5.70
N ILE A 288 7.33 17.07 6.65
CA ILE A 288 6.28 16.98 7.67
C ILE A 288 6.42 18.12 8.69
N PHE A 289 7.63 18.37 9.20
CA PHE A 289 7.94 19.43 10.15
C PHE A 289 7.59 20.81 9.59
N ASP A 290 7.76 21.02 8.28
CA ASP A 290 7.31 22.24 7.62
C ASP A 290 5.80 22.50 7.82
N SER A 291 4.98 21.45 7.95
CA SER A 291 3.52 21.55 8.09
C SER A 291 2.96 21.38 9.50
N THR A 292 3.81 21.20 10.52
CA THR A 292 3.39 21.02 11.92
C THR A 292 4.27 21.82 12.88
N SER A 293 4.08 21.65 14.19
CA SER A 293 4.97 22.19 15.23
C SER A 293 5.26 21.15 16.30
N GLU A 294 6.30 21.38 17.08
CA GLU A 294 6.65 20.50 18.19
C GLU A 294 5.52 20.41 19.23
N GLU A 295 4.88 21.54 19.56
CA GLU A 295 3.75 21.58 20.48
C GLU A 295 2.55 20.80 19.95
N ALA A 296 2.27 20.91 18.64
CA ALA A 296 1.19 20.18 18.00
C ALA A 296 1.42 18.67 18.07
N LEU A 297 2.65 18.21 17.83
CA LEU A 297 3.00 16.79 17.96
C LEU A 297 2.91 16.32 19.42
N LEU A 298 3.48 17.06 20.37
CA LEU A 298 3.45 16.70 21.80
C LEU A 298 2.05 16.72 22.40
N SER A 299 1.12 17.49 21.81
CA SER A 299 -0.29 17.49 22.21
C SER A 299 -1.06 16.23 21.77
N HIS A 300 -0.53 15.46 20.81
CA HIS A 300 -1.20 14.27 20.30
C HIS A 300 -1.01 13.08 21.27
N PRO A 301 -2.09 12.36 21.66
CA PRO A 301 -2.05 11.33 22.71
C PRO A 301 -1.06 10.19 22.43
N ASP A 302 -0.89 9.83 21.15
CA ASP A 302 -0.02 8.74 20.74
C ASP A 302 1.45 9.15 20.50
N PHE A 303 1.78 10.44 20.58
CA PHE A 303 3.14 10.91 20.33
C PHE A 303 3.95 11.01 21.63
N LYS A 304 5.09 10.32 21.70
CA LYS A 304 5.92 10.27 22.91
C LYS A 304 7.07 11.27 22.82
N PRO A 305 7.45 11.96 23.91
CA PRO A 305 8.65 12.82 23.92
C PRO A 305 9.94 12.07 23.52
N SER A 306 10.04 10.78 23.83
CA SER A 306 11.18 9.94 23.41
C SER A 306 11.31 9.82 21.89
N THR A 307 10.19 9.88 21.16
CA THR A 307 10.15 9.88 19.69
C THR A 307 10.88 11.09 19.15
N LEU A 308 10.70 12.26 19.77
CA LEU A 308 11.36 13.51 19.38
C LEU A 308 12.89 13.40 19.50
N ASN A 309 13.38 12.77 20.57
CA ASN A 309 14.83 12.56 20.77
C ASN A 309 15.45 11.67 19.69
N SER A 310 14.73 10.63 19.26
CA SER A 310 15.18 9.77 18.17
C SER A 310 15.14 10.51 16.83
N LEU A 311 14.08 11.26 16.53
CA LEU A 311 14.01 12.09 15.32
C LEU A 311 15.13 13.14 15.29
N ALA A 312 15.42 13.76 16.43
CA ALA A 312 16.54 14.70 16.54
C ALA A 312 17.88 14.04 16.18
N ARG A 313 18.08 12.79 16.62
CA ARG A 313 19.26 12.01 16.27
C ARG A 313 19.29 11.65 14.79
N LEU A 314 18.15 11.35 14.18
CA LEU A 314 18.03 11.07 12.74
C LEU A 314 18.44 12.28 11.90
N ILE A 315 17.87 13.46 12.19
CA ILE A 315 18.23 14.71 11.51
C ILE A 315 19.70 15.06 11.75
N ALA A 316 20.21 14.90 12.97
CA ALA A 316 21.62 15.14 13.25
C ALA A 316 22.54 14.19 12.46
N LYS A 317 22.14 12.92 12.25
CA LYS A 317 22.88 11.96 11.42
C LYS A 317 22.90 12.38 9.96
N SER A 318 21.74 12.73 9.37
CA SER A 318 21.68 13.13 7.95
C SER A 318 22.53 14.37 7.65
N LEU A 319 22.57 15.31 8.59
CA LEU A 319 23.38 16.53 8.49
C LEU A 319 24.90 16.27 8.64
N ARG A 320 25.31 15.11 9.19
CA ARG A 320 26.73 14.72 9.27
C ARG A 320 27.19 13.98 8.03
N THR A 321 26.36 13.05 7.54
CA THR A 321 26.68 12.19 6.39
C THR A 321 27.01 13.02 5.14
N SER A 322 26.38 14.18 4.97
CA SER A 322 26.64 15.11 3.87
C SER A 322 28.00 15.82 3.91
N GLY A 323 28.72 15.78 5.04
CA GLY A 323 30.03 16.43 5.19
C GLY A 323 31.22 15.57 4.74
N GLN A 324 31.04 14.26 4.53
CA GLN A 324 32.16 13.32 4.32
C GLN A 324 32.26 12.71 2.91
N ASP A 325 31.23 12.75 2.05
CA ASP A 325 31.20 12.04 0.75
C ASP A 325 31.18 12.95 -0.50
N GLN A 326 32.05 13.98 -0.57
CA GLN A 326 32.17 14.85 -1.75
C GLN A 326 32.83 14.18 -3.00
N MET A 327 32.96 12.84 -3.08
CA MET A 327 33.57 12.17 -4.24
C MET A 327 32.90 10.82 -4.58
N SER A 328 31.74 10.85 -5.26
CA SER A 328 31.18 9.73 -6.03
C SER A 328 30.11 10.22 -7.01
N ASP A 329 30.00 9.60 -8.20
CA ASP A 329 29.01 9.94 -9.25
C ASP A 329 27.54 9.64 -8.82
N ASP A 330 27.32 8.85 -7.76
CA ASP A 330 26.00 8.62 -7.12
C ASP A 330 25.49 9.86 -6.34
N ALA A 331 26.32 10.89 -6.15
CA ALA A 331 26.03 12.08 -5.36
C ALA A 331 24.98 13.03 -5.96
N LYS A 332 24.54 12.83 -7.21
CA LYS A 332 23.53 13.71 -7.84
C LYS A 332 22.13 13.51 -7.25
N THR A 333 21.71 12.27 -7.03
CA THR A 333 20.39 11.94 -6.44
C THR A 333 20.33 12.24 -4.94
N GLU A 334 21.43 12.10 -4.21
CA GLU A 334 21.50 12.48 -2.79
C GLU A 334 21.65 14.00 -2.59
N GLY A 335 22.14 14.74 -3.59
CA GLY A 335 22.22 16.20 -3.58
C GLY A 335 20.86 16.88 -3.42
N ASP A 336 19.83 16.38 -4.11
CA ASP A 336 18.47 16.91 -4.01
C ASP A 336 17.87 16.67 -2.61
N LEU A 337 18.09 15.49 -2.03
CA LEU A 337 17.65 15.15 -0.66
C LEU A 337 18.35 16.04 0.38
N HIS A 338 19.65 16.28 0.22
CA HIS A 338 20.39 17.16 1.11
C HIS A 338 19.85 18.59 1.07
N GLN A 339 19.53 19.10 -0.13
CA GLN A 339 18.93 20.42 -0.28
C GLN A 339 17.56 20.50 0.41
N ILE A 340 16.73 19.45 0.31
CA ILE A 340 15.43 19.38 1.01
C ILE A 340 15.63 19.49 2.53
N ILE A 341 16.58 18.73 3.09
CA ILE A 341 16.82 18.70 4.53
C ILE A 341 17.37 20.05 5.01
N THR A 342 18.36 20.61 4.32
CA THR A 342 19.02 21.85 4.75
C THR A 342 18.13 23.08 4.58
N ALA A 343 17.47 23.22 3.43
CA ALA A 343 16.52 24.31 3.20
C ALA A 343 15.27 24.17 4.08
N GLY A 344 14.83 22.95 4.38
CA GLY A 344 13.72 22.75 5.30
C GLY A 344 14.11 23.06 6.75
N TYR A 345 15.30 22.67 7.19
CA TYR A 345 15.78 22.95 8.55
C TYR A 345 15.67 24.43 8.92
N THR A 346 16.04 25.34 8.01
CA THR A 346 15.91 26.78 8.26
C THR A 346 14.45 27.25 8.38
N ARG A 347 13.48 26.55 7.76
CA ARG A 347 12.05 26.88 7.81
C ARG A 347 11.32 26.36 9.05
N TRP A 348 11.74 25.21 9.59
CA TRP A 348 11.02 24.59 10.71
C TRP A 348 11.80 24.59 12.03
N ALA A 349 13.11 24.82 12.07
CA ALA A 349 13.92 24.67 13.29
C ALA A 349 13.41 25.50 14.48
N ASP A 350 12.91 26.72 14.25
CA ASP A 350 12.38 27.56 15.35
C ASP A 350 11.10 27.01 15.97
N ARG A 351 10.32 26.21 15.21
CA ARG A 351 9.13 25.49 15.70
C ARG A 351 9.47 24.17 16.40
N PHE A 352 10.74 23.78 16.43
CA PHE A 352 11.24 22.52 16.96
C PHE A 352 12.53 22.73 17.79
N PRO A 353 12.44 23.43 18.94
CA PRO A 353 13.60 23.78 19.76
C PRO A 353 14.44 22.58 20.19
N HIS A 354 13.83 21.44 20.54
CA HIS A 354 14.60 20.27 21.00
C HIS A 354 15.42 19.63 19.88
N ILE A 355 14.88 19.59 18.67
CA ILE A 355 15.60 19.07 17.50
C ILE A 355 16.73 20.04 17.12
N LYS A 356 16.45 21.36 17.16
CA LYS A 356 17.42 22.42 16.87
C LYS A 356 18.64 22.35 17.80
N GLU A 357 18.42 22.16 19.09
CA GLU A 357 19.50 22.02 20.08
C GLU A 357 20.36 20.77 19.81
N ALA A 358 19.72 19.61 19.66
CA ALA A 358 20.42 18.35 19.39
C ALA A 358 21.21 18.34 18.07
N ALA A 359 20.75 19.08 17.05
CA ALA A 359 21.45 19.24 15.78
C ALA A 359 22.67 20.18 15.92
N ARG A 360 22.57 21.24 16.74
CA ARG A 360 23.65 22.21 17.01
C ARG A 360 24.82 21.59 17.78
N ASP A 361 24.53 20.81 18.82
CA ASP A 361 25.56 20.16 19.66
C ASP A 361 26.46 19.20 18.87
N LYS A 362 26.01 18.82 17.68
CA LYS A 362 26.55 17.70 16.91
C LYS A 362 27.16 18.06 15.57
N ASN A 363 27.05 19.32 15.12
CA ASN A 363 27.47 19.76 13.79
C ASN A 363 28.14 21.14 13.83
N GLN A 364 29.46 21.17 13.65
CA GLN A 364 30.23 22.41 13.60
C GLN A 364 29.79 23.33 12.44
N TRP A 365 29.49 22.74 11.27
CA TRP A 365 29.09 23.47 10.07
C TRP A 365 27.70 24.15 10.17
N LEU A 366 26.79 23.63 11.01
CA LEU A 366 25.50 24.28 11.26
C LEU A 366 25.65 25.58 12.05
N GLN A 367 26.71 25.70 12.87
CA GLN A 367 27.02 26.95 13.54
C GLN A 367 27.42 28.02 12.51
N ASP A 368 28.18 27.65 11.48
CA ASP A 368 28.60 28.56 10.42
C ASP A 368 27.44 28.95 9.48
N LEU A 369 26.50 28.03 9.20
CA LEU A 369 25.31 28.32 8.38
C LEU A 369 24.35 29.30 9.07
N ILE A 370 24.19 29.21 10.39
CA ILE A 370 23.34 30.14 11.16
C ILE A 370 23.96 31.54 11.21
N LEU A 371 25.30 31.64 11.28
CA LEU A 371 26.02 32.92 11.28
C LEU A 371 26.01 33.67 9.93
N THR A 372 25.42 33.08 8.88
CA THR A 372 25.30 33.71 7.55
C THR A 372 23.87 34.13 7.20
N VAL A 373 22.90 33.84 8.07
CA VAL A 373 21.46 34.17 7.87
C VAL A 373 20.99 35.30 8.79
N ASP A 374 21.82 35.74 9.75
CA ASP A 374 21.70 37.02 10.46
C ASP A 374 22.60 38.07 9.79
#